data_AF-A0A7S3Y9G6-F1
#
_entry.id   AF-A0A7S3Y9G6-F1
#
_cell.length_a   1.000
_cell.length_b   1.000
_cell.length_c   1.000
_cell.angle_alpha   90.00
_cell.angle_beta   90.00
_cell.angle_gamma   90.00
#
_symmetry.space_group_name_H-M   'P 1'
#
loop_
_entity.id
_entity.type
_entity.pdbx_description
1 polymer ?
#
loop_
_entity_poly.entity_id
_entity_poly.type
_entity_poly.pdbx_seq_one_letter_code
_entity_poly.pdbx_strand_id
1 'polypeptide(L)'
;GALPPGTERVQVPGEVAGAYDRNWVNTFDFALPVLVLTSGLALLVVVHLTDVYYGAFLEFWAVQLPRAAVLWGVFAAGGLVCRRYCPVDARGYILTQRHSWFKVNYTHKACVLAAYLVPLALPPPPRRGVGPGLALLLDLWTVLFALAALVQPLRERWAPLMLMFNALDRPEDRPHSLEWAVALNLLPGFLAVLAFQQVFALTGQRDLLYVAVLAAAGGDGVGEAVGAACGRHKYTVPALGGGGRWG
;
A
#
# COMPACT_ATOMS: atom_id res chain seq x y z
N GLY A 1 -19.39 5.52 41.87
CA GLY A 1 -20.56 6.03 41.13
C GLY A 1 -20.58 5.37 39.77
N ALA A 2 -21.51 4.45 39.55
CA ALA A 2 -21.69 3.78 38.27
C ALA A 2 -22.50 4.70 37.33
N LEU A 3 -22.06 4.82 36.07
CA LEU A 3 -22.81 5.52 35.03
C LEU A 3 -24.10 4.75 34.69
N PRO A 4 -25.20 5.46 34.37
CA PRO A 4 -26.50 4.84 34.15
C PRO A 4 -26.55 4.01 32.85
N PRO A 5 -27.37 2.95 32.79
CA PRO A 5 -27.55 2.15 31.60
C PRO A 5 -28.37 2.96 30.58
N GLY A 6 -27.76 3.30 29.44
CA GLY A 6 -28.42 4.09 28.39
C GLY A 6 -27.55 5.02 27.55
N THR A 7 -26.23 5.09 27.78
CA THR A 7 -25.31 5.71 26.81
C THR A 7 -25.03 4.74 25.66
N GLU A 8 -26.03 4.56 24.82
CA GLU A 8 -25.85 4.07 23.46
C GLU A 8 -24.80 4.96 22.79
N ARG A 9 -23.72 4.38 22.24
CA ARG A 9 -22.91 5.10 21.25
C ARG A 9 -23.90 5.51 20.17
N VAL A 10 -24.07 6.81 19.94
CA VAL A 10 -24.84 7.32 18.80
C VAL A 10 -24.15 6.81 17.54
N GLN A 11 -24.58 5.65 17.05
CA GLN A 11 -24.21 5.12 15.75
C GLN A 11 -24.95 5.96 14.73
N VAL A 12 -24.21 6.77 13.99
CA VAL A 12 -24.79 7.60 12.93
C VAL A 12 -25.22 6.65 11.80
N PRO A 13 -26.43 6.81 11.22
CA PRO A 13 -26.88 5.97 10.12
C PRO A 13 -25.90 6.04 8.93
N GLY A 14 -25.18 4.95 8.66
CA GLY A 14 -24.20 4.87 7.57
C GLY A 14 -22.79 4.42 7.96
N GLU A 15 -22.50 4.21 9.25
CA GLU A 15 -21.25 3.59 9.71
C GLU A 15 -21.20 2.10 9.35
N VAL A 16 -20.59 1.77 8.22
CA VAL A 16 -19.98 0.45 8.03
C VAL A 16 -18.50 0.69 7.82
N ALA A 17 -17.81 0.91 8.92
CA ALA A 17 -16.36 0.85 8.97
C ALA A 17 -16.01 -0.29 9.91
N GLY A 18 -15.24 -1.28 9.44
CA GLY A 18 -14.67 -2.27 10.37
C GLY A 18 -13.84 -1.57 11.45
N ALA A 19 -13.71 -2.17 12.62
CA ALA A 19 -12.94 -1.59 13.72
C ALA A 19 -11.56 -2.25 13.84
N TYR A 20 -10.55 -1.47 14.23
CA TYR A 20 -9.23 -1.98 14.69
C TYR A 20 -9.30 -2.34 16.18
N ASP A 21 -10.23 -3.21 16.55
CA ASP A 21 -10.54 -3.60 17.93
C ASP A 21 -9.82 -4.89 18.37
N ARG A 22 -9.42 -5.72 17.41
CA ARG A 22 -8.68 -6.96 17.68
C ARG A 22 -7.28 -6.68 18.22
N ASN A 23 -6.76 -7.62 19.01
CA ASN A 23 -5.36 -7.62 19.41
C ASN A 23 -4.47 -7.79 18.18
N TRP A 24 -3.58 -6.83 17.94
CA TRP A 24 -2.69 -6.75 16.79
C TRP A 24 -1.80 -8.00 16.60
N VAL A 25 -1.51 -8.74 17.67
CA VAL A 25 -0.75 -9.99 17.63
C VAL A 25 -1.45 -11.08 16.80
N ASN A 26 -2.78 -11.01 16.70
CA ASN A 26 -3.61 -11.94 15.93
C ASN A 26 -4.03 -11.36 14.58
N THR A 27 -3.41 -10.27 14.12
CA THR A 27 -3.71 -9.63 12.83
C THR A 27 -2.47 -9.56 11.96
N PHE A 28 -2.67 -9.11 10.71
CA PHE A 28 -1.57 -8.88 9.78
C PHE A 28 -0.58 -7.81 10.28
N ASP A 29 -0.96 -6.95 11.23
CA ASP A 29 -0.06 -6.00 11.89
C ASP A 29 1.10 -6.68 12.64
N PHE A 30 0.94 -7.94 13.06
CA PHE A 30 2.03 -8.75 13.61
C PHE A 30 2.78 -9.53 12.51
N ALA A 31 2.06 -10.07 11.53
CA ALA A 31 2.66 -10.84 10.45
C ALA A 31 3.59 -10.00 9.57
N LEU A 32 3.25 -8.74 9.31
CA LEU A 32 4.01 -7.86 8.42
C LEU A 32 5.43 -7.56 8.91
N PRO A 33 5.67 -7.13 10.17
CA PRO A 33 7.02 -6.97 10.69
C PRO A 33 7.82 -8.27 10.66
N VAL A 34 7.20 -9.41 10.99
CA VAL A 34 7.85 -10.72 10.90
C VAL A 34 8.29 -11.00 9.47
N LEU A 35 7.41 -10.81 8.49
CA LEU A 35 7.71 -10.96 7.07
C LEU A 35 8.89 -10.07 6.63
N VAL A 36 8.90 -8.80 7.03
CA VAL A 36 9.98 -7.86 6.71
C VAL A 36 11.31 -8.28 7.32
N LEU A 37 11.32 -8.74 8.57
CA LEU A 37 12.52 -9.20 9.25
C LEU A 37 13.06 -10.49 8.62
N THR A 38 12.20 -11.48 8.36
CA THR A 38 12.63 -12.75 7.77
C THR A 38 13.09 -12.59 6.32
N SER A 39 12.36 -11.82 5.51
CA SER A 39 12.77 -11.54 4.12
C SER A 39 14.00 -10.64 4.05
N GLY A 40 14.15 -9.68 4.97
CA GLY A 40 15.35 -8.85 5.08
C GLY A 40 16.59 -9.68 5.40
N LEU A 41 16.49 -10.60 6.36
CA LEU A 41 17.57 -11.53 6.68
C LEU A 41 17.93 -12.41 5.47
N ALA A 42 16.93 -12.97 4.78
CA ALA A 42 17.15 -13.77 3.59
C ALA A 42 17.85 -12.97 2.48
N LEU A 43 17.43 -11.73 2.26
CA LEU A 43 18.06 -10.83 1.27
C LEU A 43 19.49 -10.47 1.65
N LEU A 44 19.77 -10.23 2.93
CA LEU A 44 21.14 -10.02 3.40
C LEU A 44 22.02 -11.25 3.11
N VAL A 45 21.53 -12.46 3.40
CA VAL A 45 22.25 -13.70 3.07
C VAL A 45 22.51 -13.81 1.57
N VAL A 46 21.50 -13.58 0.72
CA VAL A 46 21.67 -13.62 -0.75
C VAL A 46 22.70 -12.59 -1.21
N VAL A 47 22.63 -11.37 -0.69
CA VAL A 47 23.59 -10.30 -1.01
C VAL A 47 25.01 -10.67 -0.57
N HIS A 48 25.16 -11.28 0.61
CA HIS A 48 26.45 -11.76 1.11
C HIS A 48 27.02 -12.92 0.30
N LEU A 49 26.18 -13.83 -0.21
CA LEU A 49 26.61 -14.98 -1.01
C LEU A 49 26.94 -14.62 -2.47
N THR A 50 26.39 -13.52 -2.98
CA THR A 50 26.53 -13.14 -4.39
C THR A 50 27.57 -12.05 -4.63
N ASP A 51 28.20 -11.54 -3.57
CA ASP A 51 29.15 -10.42 -3.58
C ASP A 51 28.62 -9.11 -4.21
N VAL A 52 27.31 -9.01 -4.43
CA VAL A 52 26.68 -7.97 -5.25
C VAL A 52 26.72 -6.56 -4.61
N TYR A 53 26.90 -6.44 -3.29
CA TYR A 53 26.94 -5.16 -2.56
C TYR A 53 28.15 -4.99 -1.61
N TYR A 54 29.27 -5.70 -1.83
CA TYR A 54 30.40 -5.68 -0.88
C TYR A 54 31.10 -4.31 -0.70
N GLY A 55 30.80 -3.32 -1.53
CA GLY A 55 31.25 -1.94 -1.35
C GLY A 55 30.31 -1.13 -0.44
N ALA A 56 30.38 -1.37 0.86
CA ALA A 56 29.70 -0.63 1.93
C ALA A 56 28.17 -0.86 2.08
N PHE A 57 27.81 -1.42 3.24
CA PHE A 57 26.50 -1.31 3.90
C PHE A 57 25.86 0.09 3.73
N LEU A 58 26.68 1.14 3.71
CA LEU A 58 26.26 2.52 3.47
C LEU A 58 25.65 2.75 2.08
N GLU A 59 26.15 2.13 1.01
CA GLU A 59 25.60 2.28 -0.34
C GLU A 59 24.22 1.64 -0.45
N PHE A 60 24.01 0.49 0.18
CA PHE A 60 22.71 -0.15 0.28
C PHE A 60 21.69 0.81 0.91
N TRP A 61 21.99 1.35 2.10
CA TRP A 61 21.09 2.29 2.77
C TRP A 61 20.98 3.63 2.05
N ALA A 62 22.02 4.09 1.36
CA ALA A 62 21.99 5.28 0.52
C ALA A 62 21.01 5.16 -0.66
N VAL A 63 20.67 3.94 -1.09
CA VAL A 63 19.64 3.71 -2.11
C VAL A 63 18.27 3.46 -1.47
N GLN A 64 18.20 2.62 -0.43
CA GLN A 64 16.91 2.22 0.15
C GLN A 64 16.26 3.31 1.00
N LEU A 65 17.03 4.08 1.80
CA LEU A 65 16.46 5.11 2.65
C LEU A 65 15.81 6.24 1.87
N PRO A 66 16.40 6.78 0.78
CA PRO A 66 15.72 7.79 -0.04
C PRO A 66 14.42 7.28 -0.65
N ARG A 67 14.37 6.02 -1.12
CA ARG A 67 13.14 5.42 -1.65
C ARG A 67 12.06 5.30 -0.58
N ALA A 68 12.41 4.78 0.59
CA ALA A 68 11.50 4.70 1.73
C ALA A 68 11.01 6.09 2.16
N ALA A 69 11.90 7.08 2.19
CA ALA A 69 11.56 8.47 2.53
C ALA A 69 10.60 9.10 1.52
N VAL A 70 10.82 8.89 0.21
CA VAL A 70 9.89 9.36 -0.84
C VAL A 70 8.53 8.68 -0.69
N LEU A 71 8.49 7.36 -0.48
CA LEU A 71 7.24 6.64 -0.24
C LEU A 71 6.50 7.19 0.99
N TRP A 72 7.20 7.38 2.09
CA TRP A 72 6.63 7.97 3.30
C TRP A 72 6.14 9.40 3.07
N GLY A 73 6.84 10.18 2.26
CA GLY A 73 6.39 11.51 1.83
C GLY A 73 5.08 11.46 1.06
N VAL A 74 4.92 10.52 0.13
CA VAL A 74 3.66 10.31 -0.60
C VAL A 74 2.55 9.88 0.35
N PHE A 75 2.82 8.94 1.27
CA PHE A 75 1.83 8.50 2.25
C PHE A 75 1.41 9.64 3.17
N ALA A 76 2.35 10.46 3.63
CA ALA A 76 2.05 11.63 4.45
C ALA A 76 1.20 12.65 3.68
N ALA A 77 1.52 12.92 2.42
CA ALA A 77 0.74 13.81 1.57
C ALA A 77 -0.68 13.29 1.35
N GLY A 78 -0.84 12.00 1.02
CA GLY A 78 -2.15 11.36 0.92
C GLY A 78 -2.94 11.43 2.23
N GLY A 79 -2.26 11.23 3.36
CA GLY A 79 -2.84 11.33 4.69
C GLY A 79 -3.36 12.74 5.03
N LEU A 80 -2.62 13.77 4.63
CA LEU A 80 -3.04 15.17 4.77
C LEU A 80 -4.27 15.45 3.93
N VAL A 81 -4.31 14.95 2.69
CA VAL A 81 -5.48 15.05 1.81
C VAL A 81 -6.69 14.35 2.47
N CYS A 82 -6.53 13.14 3.01
CA CYS A 82 -7.60 12.45 3.72
C CYS A 82 -8.12 13.25 4.90
N ARG A 83 -7.25 13.74 5.78
CA ARG A 83 -7.66 14.53 6.96
C ARG A 83 -8.29 15.88 6.60
N ARG A 84 -8.02 16.41 5.40
CA ARG A 84 -8.64 17.64 4.92
C ARG A 84 -10.12 17.46 4.57
N TYR A 85 -10.52 16.25 4.19
CA TYR A 85 -11.87 15.94 3.70
C TYR A 85 -12.66 14.97 4.60
N CYS A 86 -11.99 14.18 5.43
CA CYS A 86 -12.61 13.22 6.33
C CYS A 86 -12.31 13.56 7.79
N PRO A 87 -13.32 13.59 8.67
CA PRO A 87 -13.08 13.67 10.11
C PRO A 87 -12.33 12.42 10.59
N VAL A 88 -11.68 12.53 11.75
CA VAL A 88 -10.97 11.42 12.39
C VAL A 88 -11.61 11.07 13.74
N ASP A 89 -11.51 9.81 14.14
CA ASP A 89 -11.94 9.34 15.45
C ASP A 89 -10.91 9.71 16.55
N ALA A 90 -11.22 9.32 17.80
CA ALA A 90 -10.34 9.57 18.95
C ALA A 90 -8.98 8.87 18.84
N ARG A 91 -8.86 7.81 18.03
CA ARG A 91 -7.61 7.08 17.78
C ARG A 91 -6.86 7.63 16.55
N GLY A 92 -7.46 8.55 15.81
CA GLY A 92 -6.89 9.22 14.63
C GLY A 92 -7.21 8.57 13.29
N TYR A 93 -8.04 7.51 13.27
CA TYR A 93 -8.51 6.86 12.05
C TYR A 93 -9.58 7.71 11.38
N ILE A 94 -9.56 7.73 10.05
CA ILE A 94 -10.55 8.45 9.25
C ILE A 94 -11.97 7.88 9.41
N LEU A 95 -12.96 8.76 9.33
CA LEU A 95 -14.37 8.40 9.30
C LEU A 95 -14.93 8.83 7.95
N THR A 96 -15.45 7.87 7.18
CA THR A 96 -16.01 8.15 5.86
C THR A 96 -17.52 8.04 5.86
N GLN A 97 -18.17 9.00 5.22
CA GLN A 97 -19.60 8.94 4.94
C GLN A 97 -19.82 8.34 3.55
N ARG A 98 -20.79 7.42 3.41
CA ARG A 98 -21.14 6.79 2.12
C ARG A 98 -21.48 7.79 1.00
N HIS A 99 -21.92 8.99 1.37
CA HIS A 99 -22.30 10.06 0.45
C HIS A 99 -21.20 11.12 0.22
N SER A 100 -19.98 10.90 0.73
CA SER A 100 -18.86 11.81 0.48
C SER A 100 -18.45 11.77 -1.00
N TRP A 101 -18.27 12.95 -1.61
CA TRP A 101 -17.71 13.08 -2.95
C TRP A 101 -16.24 12.63 -2.99
N PHE A 102 -15.51 12.86 -1.89
CA PHE A 102 -14.15 12.39 -1.71
C PHE A 102 -14.17 10.95 -1.20
N LYS A 103 -13.55 10.04 -1.95
CA LYS A 103 -13.35 8.65 -1.55
C LYS A 103 -11.89 8.44 -1.17
N VAL A 104 -11.68 7.89 0.01
CA VAL A 104 -10.33 7.56 0.51
C VAL A 104 -9.63 6.54 -0.40
N ASN A 105 -10.38 5.74 -1.15
CA ASN A 105 -9.80 4.83 -2.12
C ASN A 105 -8.88 5.52 -3.13
N TYR A 106 -9.09 6.82 -3.44
CA TYR A 106 -8.21 7.56 -4.34
C TYR A 106 -6.79 7.72 -3.79
N THR A 107 -6.63 8.06 -2.51
CA THR A 107 -5.31 8.17 -1.88
C THR A 107 -4.66 6.81 -1.70
N HIS A 108 -5.44 5.76 -1.41
CA HIS A 108 -4.94 4.39 -1.34
C HIS A 108 -4.33 3.97 -2.69
N LYS A 109 -5.05 4.18 -3.80
CA LYS A 109 -4.54 3.90 -5.15
C LYS A 109 -3.31 4.72 -5.51
N ALA A 110 -3.25 6.00 -5.12
CA ALA A 110 -2.06 6.82 -5.31
C ALA A 110 -0.84 6.26 -4.55
N CYS A 111 -1.04 5.77 -3.31
CA CYS A 111 0.02 5.16 -2.52
C CYS A 111 0.50 3.83 -3.13
N VAL A 112 -0.41 3.00 -3.62
CA VAL A 112 -0.08 1.75 -4.33
C VAL A 112 0.67 2.04 -5.63
N LEU A 113 0.25 3.04 -6.41
CA LEU A 113 0.99 3.48 -7.60
C LEU A 113 2.42 3.93 -7.25
N ALA A 114 2.58 4.74 -6.19
CA ALA A 114 3.89 5.19 -5.74
C ALA A 114 4.78 4.04 -5.29
N ALA A 115 4.22 3.00 -4.67
CA ALA A 115 4.96 1.79 -4.29
C ALA A 115 5.65 1.09 -5.48
N TYR A 116 5.07 1.17 -6.69
CA TYR A 116 5.69 0.66 -7.91
C TYR A 116 6.59 1.68 -8.61
N LEU A 117 6.18 2.96 -8.65
CA LEU A 117 6.92 3.98 -9.40
C LEU A 117 8.21 4.42 -8.71
N VAL A 118 8.22 4.55 -7.38
CA VAL A 118 9.39 5.06 -6.66
C VAL A 118 10.63 4.17 -6.86
N PRO A 119 10.55 2.84 -6.74
CA PRO A 119 11.71 1.99 -6.98
C PRO A 119 12.20 2.02 -8.44
N LEU A 120 11.28 2.13 -9.40
CA LEU A 120 11.61 2.27 -10.82
C LEU A 120 12.28 3.61 -11.13
N ALA A 121 11.73 4.71 -10.61
CA ALA A 121 12.22 6.07 -10.88
C ALA A 121 13.56 6.39 -10.19
N LEU A 122 13.90 5.66 -9.13
CA LEU A 122 15.16 5.79 -8.41
C LEU A 122 15.97 4.49 -8.58
N PRO A 123 16.50 4.18 -9.77
CA PRO A 123 17.26 2.97 -9.99
C PRO A 123 18.53 2.98 -9.13
N PRO A 124 19.01 1.80 -8.68
CA PRO A 124 20.29 1.75 -7.98
C PRO A 124 21.41 2.23 -8.92
N PRO A 125 22.52 2.76 -8.38
CA PRO A 125 23.65 3.19 -9.21
C PRO A 125 24.14 2.03 -10.08
N PRO A 126 24.60 2.29 -11.32
CA PRO A 126 25.05 1.27 -12.24
C PRO A 126 26.36 0.64 -11.74
N ARG A 127 26.26 -0.35 -10.85
CA ARG A 127 27.37 -1.19 -10.41
C ARG A 127 27.07 -2.66 -10.70
N ARG A 128 28.16 -3.39 -10.97
CA ARG A 128 28.18 -4.74 -11.57
C ARG A 128 27.49 -5.76 -10.66
N GLY A 129 26.54 -6.52 -11.22
CA GLY A 129 26.15 -7.83 -10.69
C GLY A 129 24.73 -7.97 -10.12
N VAL A 130 24.00 -6.87 -9.86
CA VAL A 130 22.60 -7.00 -9.40
C VAL A 130 21.72 -7.45 -10.58
N GLY A 131 21.33 -8.72 -10.59
CA GLY A 131 20.34 -9.21 -11.55
C GLY A 131 18.98 -8.50 -11.37
N PRO A 132 18.17 -8.35 -12.44
CA PRO A 132 16.89 -7.64 -12.38
C PRO A 132 15.93 -8.18 -11.32
N GLY A 133 15.95 -9.50 -11.09
CA GLY A 133 15.13 -10.13 -10.05
C GLY A 133 15.55 -9.76 -8.63
N LEU A 134 16.85 -9.70 -8.34
CA LEU A 134 17.33 -9.30 -7.00
C LEU A 134 17.02 -7.83 -6.72
N ALA A 135 17.19 -6.95 -7.71
CA ALA A 135 16.79 -5.55 -7.59
C ALA A 135 15.29 -5.42 -7.26
N LEU A 136 14.44 -6.16 -7.95
CA LEU A 136 13.00 -6.15 -7.70
C LEU A 136 12.61 -6.68 -6.31
N LEU A 137 13.30 -7.72 -5.82
CA LEU A 137 13.07 -8.24 -4.47
C LEU A 137 13.49 -7.23 -3.39
N LEU A 138 14.59 -6.51 -3.61
CA LEU A 138 15.01 -5.41 -2.74
C LEU A 138 14.01 -4.26 -2.77
N ASP A 139 13.46 -3.94 -3.94
CA ASP A 139 12.42 -2.91 -4.11
C ASP A 139 11.15 -3.29 -3.34
N LEU A 140 10.67 -4.53 -3.49
CA LEU A 140 9.53 -5.06 -2.75
C LEU A 140 9.80 -5.00 -1.24
N TRP A 141 10.98 -5.42 -0.79
CA TRP A 141 11.35 -5.36 0.62
C TRP A 141 11.32 -3.93 1.17
N THR A 142 11.83 -2.95 0.43
CA THR A 142 11.81 -1.54 0.83
C THR A 142 10.37 -1.00 0.96
N VAL A 143 9.47 -1.39 0.06
CA VAL A 143 8.04 -1.05 0.17
C VAL A 143 7.42 -1.71 1.41
N LEU A 144 7.67 -3.00 1.63
CA LEU A 144 7.16 -3.73 2.80
C LEU A 144 7.70 -3.14 4.11
N PHE A 145 8.97 -2.74 4.15
CA PHE A 145 9.59 -2.06 5.28
C PHE A 145 8.90 -0.71 5.55
N ALA A 146 8.62 0.07 4.51
CA ALA A 146 7.89 1.33 4.64
C ALA A 146 6.47 1.13 5.20
N LEU A 147 5.78 0.05 4.81
CA LEU A 147 4.47 -0.32 5.34
C LEU A 147 4.52 -0.88 6.77
N ALA A 148 5.58 -1.61 7.14
CA ALA A 148 5.74 -2.17 8.48
C ALA A 148 5.89 -1.06 9.55
N ALA A 149 6.35 0.13 9.18
CA ALA A 149 6.32 1.28 10.07
C ALA A 149 4.89 1.72 10.46
N LEU A 150 3.87 1.31 9.68
CA LEU A 150 2.48 1.72 9.85
C LEU A 150 1.63 0.71 10.61
N VAL A 151 2.22 -0.34 11.20
CA VAL A 151 1.49 -1.32 11.99
C VAL A 151 0.82 -0.71 13.21
N GLN A 152 -0.30 -1.29 13.65
CA GLN A 152 -1.18 -0.78 14.70
C GLN A 152 -0.47 -0.18 15.92
N PRO A 153 0.44 -0.89 16.61
CA PRO A 153 1.08 -0.36 17.81
C PRO A 153 1.98 0.86 17.54
N LEU A 154 2.54 0.99 16.34
CA LEU A 154 3.38 2.13 15.96
C LEU A 154 2.52 3.31 15.51
N ARG A 155 1.55 3.08 14.61
CA ARG A 155 0.68 4.15 14.08
C ARG A 155 -0.17 4.80 15.16
N GLU A 156 -0.67 4.04 16.13
CA GLU A 156 -1.49 4.61 17.22
C GLU A 156 -0.67 5.35 18.27
N ARG A 157 0.62 5.07 18.36
CA ARG A 157 1.53 5.75 19.29
C ARG A 157 2.11 7.04 18.71
N TRP A 158 2.30 7.12 17.39
CA TRP A 158 2.96 8.26 16.74
C TRP A 158 2.04 8.89 15.69
N ALA A 159 1.60 10.13 15.95
CA ALA A 159 0.68 10.85 15.08
C ALA A 159 1.10 10.96 13.59
N PRO A 160 2.41 11.12 13.25
CA PRO A 160 2.85 11.10 11.84
C PRO A 160 2.60 9.75 11.15
N LEU A 161 2.78 8.63 11.87
CA LEU A 161 2.53 7.30 11.32
C LEU A 161 1.03 7.06 11.12
N MET A 162 0.17 7.52 12.06
CA MET A 162 -1.28 7.53 11.84
C MET A 162 -1.68 8.38 10.63
N LEU A 163 -1.05 9.55 10.46
CA LEU A 163 -1.31 10.41 9.31
C LEU A 163 -0.99 9.67 8.00
N MET A 164 0.17 9.05 7.90
CA MET A 164 0.56 8.27 6.72
C MET A 164 -0.38 7.08 6.49
N PHE A 165 -0.77 6.40 7.57
CA PHE A 165 -1.71 5.27 7.50
C PHE A 165 -3.07 5.68 6.94
N ASN A 166 -3.56 6.87 7.27
CA ASN A 166 -4.83 7.39 6.76
C ASN A 166 -4.89 7.51 5.23
N ALA A 167 -3.74 7.53 4.53
CA ALA A 167 -3.71 7.48 3.07
C ALA A 167 -4.04 6.09 2.51
N LEU A 168 -3.69 5.04 3.26
CA LEU A 168 -3.83 3.63 2.91
C LEU A 168 -5.10 3.00 3.49
N ASP A 169 -5.64 3.58 4.56
CA ASP A 169 -6.76 3.00 5.28
C ASP A 169 -8.03 3.01 4.43
N ARG A 170 -8.59 1.83 4.16
CA ARG A 170 -9.88 1.67 3.49
C ARG A 170 -10.92 1.26 4.53
N PRO A 171 -11.86 2.14 4.91
CA PRO A 171 -12.84 1.86 5.95
C PRO A 171 -13.65 0.58 5.74
N GLU A 172 -13.95 0.26 4.48
CA GLU A 172 -14.64 -0.96 4.07
C GLU A 172 -13.84 -2.24 4.30
N ASP A 173 -12.50 -2.15 4.29
CA ASP A 173 -11.58 -3.29 4.36
C ASP A 173 -11.04 -3.53 5.78
N ARG A 174 -11.41 -2.71 6.76
CA ARG A 174 -10.92 -2.82 8.15
C ARG A 174 -11.37 -4.13 8.82
N PRO A 175 -10.51 -4.77 9.64
CA PRO A 175 -9.15 -4.36 10.04
C PRO A 175 -8.04 -4.81 9.06
N HIS A 176 -8.39 -5.26 7.86
CA HIS A 176 -7.48 -5.93 6.93
C HIS A 176 -6.86 -4.99 5.88
N SER A 177 -6.94 -3.66 6.05
CA SER A 177 -6.44 -2.69 5.05
C SER A 177 -4.98 -2.92 4.62
N LEU A 178 -4.05 -3.14 5.57
CA LEU A 178 -2.65 -3.45 5.24
C LEU A 178 -2.50 -4.82 4.58
N GLU A 179 -3.27 -5.80 5.04
CA GLU A 179 -3.25 -7.16 4.49
C GLU A 179 -3.66 -7.15 3.02
N TRP A 180 -4.75 -6.47 2.69
CA TRP A 180 -5.22 -6.35 1.31
C TRP A 180 -4.31 -5.49 0.43
N ALA A 181 -3.70 -4.43 0.99
CA ALA A 181 -2.68 -3.67 0.29
C ALA A 181 -1.48 -4.56 -0.09
N VAL A 182 -1.03 -5.44 0.79
CA VAL A 182 0.10 -6.33 0.50
C VAL A 182 -0.31 -7.53 -0.37
N ALA A 183 -1.31 -8.30 0.06
CA ALA A 183 -1.64 -9.61 -0.51
C ALA A 183 -2.34 -9.51 -1.87
N LEU A 184 -3.23 -8.53 -2.08
CA LEU A 184 -3.98 -8.40 -3.33
C LEU A 184 -3.42 -7.34 -4.28
N ASN A 185 -2.75 -6.31 -3.77
CA ASN A 185 -2.18 -5.27 -4.62
C ASN A 185 -0.70 -5.51 -4.84
N LEU A 186 0.14 -5.35 -3.80
CA LEU A 186 1.59 -5.35 -3.96
C LEU A 186 2.16 -6.67 -4.48
N LEU A 187 1.87 -7.81 -3.84
CA LEU A 187 2.47 -9.08 -4.24
C LEU A 187 2.11 -9.47 -5.69
N PRO A 188 0.82 -9.48 -6.10
CA PRO A 188 0.47 -9.78 -7.49
C PRO A 188 1.03 -8.76 -8.47
N GLY A 189 1.06 -7.47 -8.12
CA GLY A 189 1.62 -6.44 -8.98
C GLY A 189 3.13 -6.55 -9.16
N PHE A 190 3.90 -6.85 -8.11
CA PHE A 190 5.33 -7.11 -8.22
C PHE A 190 5.63 -8.38 -9.05
N LEU A 191 4.79 -9.41 -8.96
CA LEU A 191 4.88 -10.59 -9.84
C LEU A 191 4.63 -10.22 -11.31
N ALA A 192 3.63 -9.37 -11.57
CA ALA A 192 3.36 -8.86 -12.92
C ALA A 192 4.53 -8.00 -13.44
N VAL A 193 5.09 -7.12 -12.60
CA VAL A 193 6.27 -6.32 -12.93
C VAL A 193 7.45 -7.22 -13.29
N LEU A 194 7.71 -8.29 -12.52
CA LEU A 194 8.75 -9.26 -12.84
C LEU A 194 8.52 -9.90 -14.22
N ALA A 195 7.29 -10.36 -14.49
CA ALA A 195 6.95 -10.99 -15.76
C ALA A 195 7.14 -10.03 -16.95
N PHE A 196 6.61 -8.81 -16.87
CA PHE A 196 6.78 -7.78 -17.90
C PHE A 196 8.24 -7.36 -18.06
N GLN A 197 9.00 -7.28 -16.97
CA GLN A 197 10.43 -6.99 -17.02
C GLN A 197 11.18 -8.06 -17.81
N GLN A 198 10.84 -9.35 -17.65
CA GLN A 198 11.45 -10.42 -18.45
C GLN A 198 11.05 -10.30 -19.93
N VAL A 199 9.77 -10.11 -20.23
CA VAL A 199 9.29 -9.96 -21.62
C VAL A 199 9.97 -8.79 -22.31
N PHE A 200 10.02 -7.62 -21.67
CA PHE A 200 10.64 -6.42 -22.23
C PHE A 200 12.16 -6.47 -22.27
N ALA A 201 12.80 -7.26 -21.40
CA ALA A 201 14.23 -7.53 -21.50
C ALA A 201 14.56 -8.35 -22.76
N LEU A 202 13.70 -9.31 -23.14
CA LEU A 202 13.88 -10.12 -24.35
C LEU A 202 13.69 -9.29 -25.64
N THR A 203 12.83 -8.27 -25.62
CA THR A 203 12.56 -7.40 -26.78
C THR A 203 13.41 -6.13 -26.82
N GLY A 204 14.25 -5.88 -25.79
CA GLY A 204 15.08 -4.68 -25.68
C GLY A 204 14.32 -3.40 -25.30
N GLN A 205 13.06 -3.51 -24.87
CA GLN A 205 12.14 -2.38 -24.64
C GLN A 205 11.88 -2.13 -23.15
N ARG A 206 12.92 -2.05 -22.32
CA ARG A 206 12.81 -1.97 -20.85
C ARG A 206 11.98 -0.78 -20.36
N ASP A 207 11.97 0.32 -21.10
CA ASP A 207 11.23 1.54 -20.73
C ASP A 207 9.70 1.36 -20.79
N LEU A 208 9.20 0.35 -21.53
CA LEU A 208 7.77 0.02 -21.53
C LEU A 208 7.26 -0.46 -20.18
N LEU A 209 8.16 -0.86 -19.26
CA LEU A 209 7.77 -1.22 -17.91
C LEU A 209 7.13 -0.04 -17.16
N TYR A 210 7.64 1.18 -17.35
CA TYR A 210 7.03 2.38 -16.78
C TYR A 210 5.61 2.60 -17.32
N VAL A 211 5.44 2.42 -18.63
CA VAL A 211 4.15 2.55 -19.30
C VAL A 211 3.17 1.49 -18.78
N ALA A 212 3.62 0.24 -18.61
CA ALA A 212 2.79 -0.84 -18.08
C ALA A 212 2.32 -0.54 -16.65
N VAL A 213 3.21 -0.06 -15.78
CA VAL A 213 2.85 0.33 -14.40
C VAL A 213 1.90 1.52 -14.38
N LEU A 214 2.17 2.56 -15.17
CA LEU A 214 1.30 3.74 -15.27
C LEU A 214 -0.08 3.38 -15.82
N ALA A 215 -0.15 2.51 -16.83
CA ALA A 215 -1.41 2.07 -17.41
C ALA A 215 -2.22 1.22 -16.43
N ALA A 216 -1.58 0.26 -15.75
CA ALA A 216 -2.26 -0.66 -14.84
C ALA A 216 -2.67 0.03 -13.53
N ALA A 217 -1.70 0.56 -12.76
CA ALA A 217 -1.96 1.13 -11.45
C ALA A 217 -2.46 2.57 -11.52
N GLY A 218 -1.93 3.37 -12.46
CA GLY A 218 -2.36 4.75 -12.66
C GLY A 218 -3.70 4.85 -13.36
N GLY A 219 -3.91 4.05 -14.42
CA GLY A 219 -5.17 4.00 -15.16
C GLY A 219 -6.35 3.56 -14.29
N ASP A 220 -6.16 2.59 -13.41
CA ASP A 220 -7.20 2.17 -12.45
C ASP A 220 -7.56 3.28 -11.43
N GLY A 221 -6.56 4.04 -10.95
CA GLY A 221 -6.79 5.18 -10.08
C GLY A 221 -7.53 6.34 -10.75
N VAL A 222 -7.06 6.74 -11.95
CA VAL A 222 -7.69 7.81 -12.74
C VAL A 222 -9.08 7.40 -13.20
N GLY A 223 -9.25 6.17 -13.67
CA GLY A 223 -10.52 5.65 -14.15
C GLY A 223 -11.60 5.68 -13.09
N GLU A 224 -11.27 5.35 -11.84
CA GLU A 224 -12.23 5.44 -10.74
C GLU A 224 -12.62 6.90 -10.41
N ALA A 225 -11.65 7.82 -10.37
CA ALA A 225 -11.92 9.22 -10.09
C ALA A 225 -12.77 9.87 -11.20
N VAL A 226 -12.43 9.61 -12.46
CA VAL A 226 -13.20 10.07 -13.63
C VAL A 226 -14.58 9.42 -13.65
N GLY A 227 -14.68 8.12 -13.37
CA GLY A 227 -15.95 7.41 -13.30
C GLY A 227 -16.88 7.97 -12.21
N ALA A 228 -16.34 8.39 -11.07
CA ALA A 228 -17.12 9.01 -10.01
C ALA A 228 -17.58 10.43 -10.36
N ALA A 229 -16.75 11.23 -11.04
CA ALA A 229 -17.09 12.62 -11.41
C ALA A 229 -17.98 12.72 -12.65
N CYS A 230 -17.77 11.86 -13.63
CA CYS A 230 -18.36 11.96 -14.97
C CYS A 230 -19.26 10.77 -15.35
N GLY A 231 -19.33 9.72 -14.53
CA GLY A 231 -20.07 8.49 -14.83
C GLY A 231 -21.57 8.71 -14.88
N ARG A 232 -22.17 8.51 -16.06
CA ARG A 232 -23.64 8.57 -16.27
C ARG A 232 -24.30 7.21 -16.38
N HIS A 233 -23.52 6.17 -16.73
CA HIS A 233 -24.02 4.81 -16.97
C HIS A 233 -23.41 3.82 -15.98
N LYS A 234 -24.26 3.04 -15.31
CA LYS A 234 -23.84 1.90 -14.49
C LYS A 234 -23.72 0.67 -15.38
N TYR A 235 -22.51 0.11 -15.46
CA TYR A 235 -22.28 -1.17 -16.12
C TYR A 235 -22.37 -2.27 -15.08
N THR A 236 -23.27 -3.23 -15.29
CA THR A 236 -23.34 -4.46 -14.51
C THR A 236 -22.49 -5.52 -15.20
N VAL A 237 -21.38 -5.90 -14.55
CA VAL A 237 -20.54 -7.02 -15.00
C VAL A 237 -20.95 -8.25 -14.18
N PRO A 238 -21.35 -9.36 -14.82
CA PRO A 238 -21.58 -10.61 -14.09
C PRO A 238 -20.27 -11.03 -13.43
N ALA A 239 -20.33 -11.28 -12.12
CA ALA A 239 -19.17 -11.78 -11.38
C ALA A 239 -18.80 -13.17 -11.93
N LEU A 240 -17.54 -13.33 -12.33
CA LEU A 240 -17.03 -14.63 -12.76
C LEU A 240 -16.98 -15.55 -11.52
N GLY A 241 -17.98 -16.42 -11.37
CA GLY A 241 -18.17 -17.29 -10.20
C GLY A 241 -19.35 -16.92 -9.29
N GLY A 242 -20.05 -15.82 -9.57
CA GLY A 242 -21.32 -15.49 -8.92
C GLY A 242 -22.46 -16.23 -9.59
N GLY A 243 -22.74 -17.46 -9.15
CA GLY A 243 -23.94 -18.19 -9.54
C GLY A 243 -25.17 -17.31 -9.36
N GLY A 244 -25.79 -16.95 -10.48
CA GLY A 244 -26.99 -16.12 -10.48
C GLY A 244 -28.12 -16.80 -9.71
N ARG A 245 -28.82 -15.99 -8.91
CA ARG A 245 -30.25 -16.11 -8.61
C ARG A 245 -30.62 -15.04 -7.58
N TRP A 246 -31.20 -13.94 -8.02
CA TRP A 246 -32.26 -13.25 -7.27
C TRP A 246 -33.19 -12.62 -8.30
N GLY A 247 -34.48 -12.99 -8.21
CA GLY A 247 -35.56 -12.56 -9.10
C GLY A 247 -36.15 -11.21 -8.71
#